data_AF-A0A925BMZ0-F1
#
_entry.id   AF-A0A925BMZ0-F1
#
_cell.length_a   1.000
_cell.length_b   1.000
_cell.length_c   1.000
_cell.angle_alpha   90.00
_cell.angle_beta   90.00
_cell.angle_gamma   90.00
#
_symmetry.space_group_name_H-M   'P 1'
#
loop_
_entity.id
_entity.type
_entity.pdbx_description
1 polymer ?
#
loop_
_entity_poly.entity_id
_entity_poly.type
_entity_poly.pdbx_seq_one_letter_code
_entity_poly.pdbx_strand_id
1 'polypeptide(L)'
;MELDDTICYCFHISKRKILNFQRIHSPRRASQLSECGGAGTGCGWCVPFLRRYFEAANNSQAIDDSLTPDEYAQQRGEYIKAGKGVPAPGAIPPPE
;
A
#
# COMPACT_ATOMS: atom_id res chain seq x y z
N MET A 1 0.53 4.60 11.01
CA MET A 1 0.27 5.11 9.65
C MET A 1 -1.02 5.90 9.64
N GLU A 2 -0.95 7.14 9.21
CA GLU A 2 -2.05 8.09 9.06
C GLU A 2 -2.66 8.06 7.64
N LEU A 3 -3.78 8.77 7.46
CA LEU A 3 -4.53 8.76 6.21
C LEU A 3 -3.72 9.28 5.01
N ASP A 4 -2.90 10.30 5.20
CA ASP A 4 -2.16 10.91 4.09
C ASP A 4 -0.81 10.26 3.80
N ASP A 5 -0.43 9.27 4.62
CA ASP A 5 0.81 8.54 4.42
C ASP A 5 0.76 7.70 3.14
N THR A 6 1.90 7.68 2.45
CA THR A 6 2.06 6.89 1.23
C THR A 6 2.13 5.42 1.59
N ILE A 7 1.28 4.62 0.95
CA ILE A 7 1.26 3.16 1.08
C ILE A 7 1.97 2.54 -0.12
N CYS A 8 1.63 2.97 -1.34
CA CYS A 8 2.31 2.52 -2.54
C CYS A 8 3.35 3.55 -2.99
N TYR A 9 4.61 3.33 -2.60
CA TYR A 9 5.74 4.19 -2.97
C TYR A 9 6.10 4.12 -4.46
N CYS A 10 5.61 3.11 -5.19
CA CYS A 10 5.82 3.00 -6.64
C CYS A 10 4.93 3.95 -7.44
N PHE A 11 3.69 4.15 -7.00
CA PHE A 11 2.69 4.92 -7.74
C PHE A 11 2.10 6.08 -6.92
N HIS A 12 2.76 6.44 -5.82
CA HIS A 12 2.41 7.59 -4.97
C HIS A 12 0.96 7.53 -4.45
N ILE A 13 0.55 6.36 -3.98
CA ILE A 13 -0.83 6.13 -3.51
C ILE A 13 -0.86 6.19 -1.98
N SER A 14 -1.61 7.13 -1.43
CA SER A 14 -1.84 7.27 0.01
C SER A 14 -2.90 6.30 0.54
N LYS A 15 -2.89 6.07 1.86
CA LYS A 15 -3.92 5.30 2.56
C LYS A 15 -5.32 5.86 2.31
N ARG A 16 -5.49 7.19 2.39
CA ARG A 16 -6.75 7.90 2.12
C ARG A 16 -7.29 7.58 0.73
N LYS A 17 -6.42 7.59 -0.29
CA LYS A 17 -6.82 7.30 -1.66
C LYS A 17 -7.33 5.86 -1.79
N ILE A 18 -6.67 4.89 -1.16
CA ILE A 18 -7.10 3.48 -1.16
C ILE A 18 -8.44 3.31 -0.46
N LEU A 19 -8.61 3.89 0.73
CA LEU A 19 -9.87 3.78 1.49
C LEU A 19 -11.04 4.45 0.75
N ASN A 20 -10.81 5.62 0.16
CA ASN A 20 -11.82 6.30 -0.67
C ASN A 20 -12.18 5.49 -1.92
N PHE A 21 -11.18 4.90 -2.59
CA PHE A 21 -11.42 4.03 -3.74
C PHE A 21 -12.32 2.85 -3.36
N GLN A 22 -12.06 2.20 -2.24
CA GLN A 22 -12.90 1.11 -1.74
C GLN A 22 -14.34 1.56 -1.49
N ARG A 23 -14.53 2.72 -0.86
CA ARG A 23 -15.87 3.27 -0.58
C ARG A 23 -16.65 3.56 -1.86
N ILE A 24 -16.01 4.15 -2.85
CA ILE A 24 -16.65 4.61 -4.09
C ILE A 24 -16.92 3.44 -5.04
N HIS A 25 -15.95 2.56 -5.22
CA HIS A 25 -16.01 1.50 -6.23
C HIS A 25 -16.46 0.14 -5.68
N SER A 26 -16.47 -0.05 -4.36
CA SER A 26 -16.89 -1.29 -3.69
C SER A 26 -16.30 -2.54 -4.35
N PRO A 27 -14.95 -2.64 -4.43
CA PRO A 27 -14.29 -3.78 -5.07
C PRO A 27 -14.74 -5.09 -4.42
N ARG A 28 -14.86 -6.15 -5.23
CA ARG A 28 -15.29 -7.49 -4.78
C ARG A 28 -14.12 -8.36 -4.34
N ARG A 29 -12.89 -8.03 -4.74
CA ARG A 29 -11.67 -8.77 -4.39
C ARG A 29 -10.51 -7.80 -4.18
N ALA A 30 -9.60 -8.14 -3.26
CA ALA A 30 -8.43 -7.32 -2.94
C ALA A 30 -7.54 -6.99 -4.16
N SER A 31 -7.46 -7.89 -5.15
CA SER A 31 -6.69 -7.66 -6.39
C SER A 31 -7.17 -6.45 -7.18
N GLN A 32 -8.45 -6.07 -7.07
CA GLN A 32 -9.00 -4.91 -7.75
C GLN A 32 -8.50 -3.58 -7.17
N LEU A 33 -7.83 -3.59 -6.01
CA LEU A 33 -7.13 -2.39 -5.52
C LEU A 33 -5.99 -1.95 -6.46
N SER A 34 -5.52 -2.81 -7.36
CA SER A 34 -4.61 -2.41 -8.44
C SER A 34 -5.24 -1.41 -9.42
N GLU A 35 -6.56 -1.37 -9.54
CA GLU A 35 -7.28 -0.36 -10.35
C GLU A 35 -7.20 1.04 -9.70
N CYS A 36 -6.82 1.12 -8.41
CA CYS A 36 -6.49 2.38 -7.73
C CYS A 36 -5.08 2.85 -8.12
N GLY A 37 -4.92 3.29 -9.37
CA GLY A 37 -3.69 3.90 -9.88
C GLY A 37 -2.48 2.95 -9.89
N GLY A 38 -2.70 1.65 -10.07
CA GLY A 38 -1.64 0.63 -10.14
C GLY A 38 -1.17 0.11 -8.77
N ALA A 39 -1.81 0.46 -7.66
CA ALA A 39 -1.34 0.06 -6.33
C ALA A 39 -1.08 -1.46 -6.25
N GLY A 40 0.14 -1.83 -5.85
CA GLY A 40 0.55 -3.24 -5.70
C GLY A 40 1.17 -3.90 -6.93
N THR A 41 1.19 -3.25 -8.11
CA THR A 41 1.77 -3.84 -9.34
C THR A 41 3.24 -3.49 -9.59
N GLY A 42 3.84 -2.64 -8.74
CA GLY A 42 5.26 -2.30 -8.76
C GLY A 42 6.09 -3.30 -7.94
N CYS A 43 6.83 -2.81 -6.94
CA CYS A 43 7.66 -3.69 -6.10
C CYS A 43 6.90 -4.68 -5.21
N GLY A 44 5.57 -4.66 -5.17
CA GLY A 44 4.77 -5.61 -4.38
C GLY A 44 4.76 -5.41 -2.86
N TRP A 45 5.65 -4.59 -2.29
CA TRP A 45 5.74 -4.34 -0.83
C TRP A 45 4.39 -4.03 -0.17
N CYS A 46 3.59 -3.16 -0.81
CA CYS A 46 2.31 -2.72 -0.25
C CYS A 46 1.16 -3.74 -0.37
N VAL A 47 1.32 -4.86 -1.09
CA VAL A 47 0.24 -5.82 -1.35
C VAL A 47 -0.39 -6.41 -0.07
N PRO A 48 0.38 -6.80 0.97
CA PRO A 48 -0.20 -7.26 2.23
C PRO A 48 -1.05 -6.19 2.92
N PHE A 49 -0.64 -4.92 2.85
CA PHE A 49 -1.39 -3.79 3.42
C PHE A 49 -2.70 -3.54 2.66
N LEU A 50 -2.66 -3.62 1.33
CA LEU A 50 -3.87 -3.53 0.49
C LEU A 50 -4.90 -4.61 0.86
N ARG A 51 -4.45 -5.85 1.08
CA ARG A 51 -5.33 -6.94 1.52
C ARG A 51 -5.93 -6.68 2.90
N ARG A 52 -5.13 -6.23 3.86
CA ARG A 52 -5.62 -5.84 5.20
C ARG A 52 -6.67 -4.74 5.14
N TYR A 53 -6.43 -3.70 4.33
CA TYR A 53 -7.40 -2.60 4.17
C TYR A 53 -8.69 -3.07 3.50
N PHE A 54 -8.59 -4.00 2.55
CA PHE A 54 -9.75 -4.65 1.94
C PHE A 54 -10.57 -5.47 2.94
N GLU A 55 -9.92 -6.29 3.74
CA GLU A 55 -10.57 -7.11 4.75
C GLU A 55 -11.21 -6.25 5.85
N ALA A 56 -10.50 -5.23 6.33
CA ALA A 56 -11.01 -4.32 7.34
C ALA A 56 -12.27 -3.57 6.86
N ALA A 57 -12.28 -3.10 5.61
CA ALA A 57 -13.43 -2.42 5.03
C ALA A 57 -14.66 -3.34 4.88
N ASN A 58 -14.46 -4.61 4.53
CA ASN A 58 -15.55 -5.58 4.37
C ASN A 58 -16.08 -6.13 5.70
N ASN A 59 -15.21 -6.27 6.70
CA ASN A 59 -15.55 -6.86 7.99
C ASN A 59 -15.90 -5.81 9.05
N SER A 60 -15.95 -4.52 8.69
CA SER A 60 -16.10 -3.39 9.62
C SER A 60 -15.12 -3.46 10.80
N GLN A 61 -13.90 -3.93 10.54
CA GLN A 61 -12.85 -4.08 11.54
C GLN A 61 -11.95 -2.84 11.57
N ALA A 62 -11.40 -2.56 12.74
CA ALA A 62 -10.37 -1.54 12.87
C ALA A 62 -9.11 -1.95 12.09
N ILE A 63 -8.51 -0.99 11.40
CA ILE A 63 -7.22 -1.19 10.74
C ILE A 63 -6.13 -1.04 11.80
N ASP A 64 -5.34 -2.08 12.00
CA ASP A 64 -4.11 -2.00 12.79
C ASP A 64 -2.99 -1.39 11.94
N ASP A 65 -2.69 -0.12 12.21
CA ASP A 65 -1.63 0.67 11.58
C ASP A 65 -0.55 1.06 12.60
N SER A 66 -0.10 0.08 13.39
CA SER A 66 0.95 0.23 14.40
C SER A 66 2.31 0.69 13.86
N LEU A 67 2.58 0.60 12.55
CA LEU A 67 3.83 1.06 11.94
C LEU A 67 3.84 2.59 11.76
N THR A 68 4.98 3.21 12.03
CA THR A 68 5.26 4.59 11.61
C THR A 68 5.60 4.66 10.12
N PRO A 69 5.47 5.83 9.46
CA PRO A 69 5.86 6.01 8.06
C PRO A 69 7.32 5.67 7.79
N ASP A 70 8.21 6.03 8.71
CA ASP A 70 9.64 5.79 8.60
C ASP A 70 9.96 4.28 8.69
N GLU A 71 9.38 3.57 9.66
CA GLU A 71 9.52 2.11 9.76
C GLU A 71 8.98 1.41 8.51
N TYR A 72 7.84 1.86 7.98
CA TYR A 72 7.27 1.31 6.76
C TYR A 72 8.21 1.50 5.56
N ALA A 73 8.82 2.68 5.43
CA ALA A 73 9.75 3.00 4.35
C ALA A 73 11.06 2.22 4.47
N GLN A 74 11.59 2.06 5.68
CA GLN A 74 12.78 1.25 5.96
C GLN A 74 12.57 -0.21 5.61
N GLN A 75 11.48 -0.82 6.09
CA GLN A 75 11.17 -2.23 5.80
C GLN A 75 10.94 -2.47 4.30
N ARG A 76 10.36 -1.50 3.58
CA ARG A 76 10.31 -1.55 2.10
C ARG A 76 11.70 -1.60 1.50
N GLY A 77 12.62 -0.77 1.98
CA GLY A 77 14.01 -0.73 1.53
C GLY A 77 14.69 -2.09 1.71
N GLU A 78 14.54 -2.71 2.88
CA GLU A 78 15.06 -4.05 3.15
C GLU A 78 14.45 -5.12 2.23
N TYR A 79 13.13 -5.05 2.01
CA TYR A 79 12.43 -5.96 1.10
C TYR A 79 12.99 -5.90 -0.33
N ILE A 80 13.27 -4.69 -0.84
CA ILE A 80 13.86 -4.47 -2.16
C ILE A 80 15.32 -4.93 -2.20
N LYS A 81 16.12 -4.56 -1.18
CA LYS A 81 17.54 -4.97 -1.05
C LYS A 81 17.66 -6.51 -1.01
N ALA A 82 16.68 -7.21 -0.45
CA ALA A 82 16.58 -8.66 -0.45
C ALA A 82 16.12 -9.29 -1.77
N GLY A 83 15.91 -8.50 -2.84
CA GLY A 83 15.54 -8.98 -4.18
C GLY A 83 14.09 -9.43 -4.33
N LYS A 84 13.20 -9.12 -3.37
CA LYS A 84 11.81 -9.61 -3.36
C LYS A 84 10.87 -8.84 -4.31
N GLY A 85 11.29 -7.69 -4.83
CA GLY A 85 10.51 -6.93 -5.79
C GLY A 85 11.29 -5.78 -6.43
N VAL A 86 10.82 -5.32 -7.58
CA VAL A 86 11.46 -4.27 -8.38
C VAL A 86 10.60 -3.00 -8.35
N PRO A 87 11.13 -1.85 -7.89
CA PRO A 87 10.41 -0.59 -7.94
C PRO A 87 10.00 -0.19 -9.37
N ALA A 88 8.81 0.39 -9.52
CA ALA A 88 8.39 0.96 -10.79
C ALA A 88 9.22 2.22 -11.14
N PRO A 89 9.31 2.61 -12.42
CA PRO A 89 9.94 3.88 -12.81
C PRO A 89 9.33 5.07 -12.05
N GLY A 90 10.20 5.94 -11.52
CA GLY A 90 9.78 7.11 -10.74
C GLY A 90 9.29 6.81 -9.32
N ALA A 91 9.49 5.59 -8.81
CA ALA A 91 9.16 5.26 -7.42
C ALA A 91 9.95 6.12 -6.43
N ILE A 92 9.32 6.46 -5.30
CA ILE A 92 10.01 7.08 -4.16
C ILE A 92 11.14 6.12 -3.72
N PRO A 93 12.40 6.60 -3.64
CA PRO A 93 13.51 5.77 -3.20
C PRO A 93 13.34 5.39 -1.72
N PRO A 94 13.81 4.20 -1.30
CA PRO A 94 13.89 3.90 0.12
C PRO A 94 14.84 4.88 0.83
N PRO A 95 14.64 5.13 2.14
CA PRO A 95 15.60 5.90 2.94
C PRO A 95 16.98 5.22 2.90
N GLU A 96 18.04 6.03 3.08
CA GLU A 96 19.44 5.55 3.10
C GLU A 96 19.70 4.50 4.18
#